data_AF-A0AAW9ATZ8-F1
#
_entry.id   AF-A0AAW9ATZ8-F1
#
_cell.length_a   1.000
_cell.length_b   1.000
_cell.length_c   1.000
_cell.angle_alpha   90.00
_cell.angle_beta   90.00
_cell.angle_gamma   90.00
#
_symmetry.space_group_name_H-M   'P 1'
#
loop_
_entity.id
_entity.type
_entity.pdbx_description
1 polymer ?
#
loop_
_entity_poly.entity_id
_entity_poly.type
_entity_poly.pdbx_seq_one_letter_code
_entity_poly.pdbx_strand_id
1 'polypeptide(L)'
;MRMQQYQHRSLQQQKGVAAVWMGLLLVPIMGVTFWAVEGTRYVQESSRLRDSAEAAAMAVTIEDQPGAARALATKYVENYVRDIKSTNLSAQRFYQAEDKDTGALEYIQYTVNARTTHDSWFASSFIPSFDKQQELAGRSLARKYPAYLGDNNIDIVFVSDFSGSMNDKWGSSRSKKIDDLKTAIDQISNKILCKKIRQDFVDGEWKDVCDEPGEDTTGDKLLNRVGFVPFNVRTREIVAGNRANATSQLSYKNGYKAYLSPYSYNDIDWDYWRTYSASEVYYCAYRQSYCQSPRSENQNYAKRIRDVLEADRYAVADVYNYVDLPTSVSTMFTDKSGLKPNFYGVSGTRLFNAHGSSYSSQFYNIPLSNKLSDLDSIKSMWADGGTAAFQGILRGSQVLHDGDPNSTDEEEQQAYNKKIKMLLILSDGQESPNNGILKGLVDNDMCDKARAEIPGLYIGVIGIDFRASQQSGFQDCVVNPSEDIIDVSNLDELIEKIEELIRKGSKTSGITKLY
;
A
#
# COMPACT_ATOMS: atom_id res chain seq x y z
N MET A 1 30.45 -77.51 61.32
CA MET A 1 29.48 -77.33 62.42
C MET A 1 29.98 -76.25 63.39
N ARG A 2 29.39 -75.05 63.36
CA ARG A 2 29.13 -74.16 64.52
C ARG A 2 28.58 -72.84 63.97
N MET A 3 27.26 -72.71 64.02
CA MET A 3 26.54 -71.47 63.72
C MET A 3 26.85 -70.43 64.80
N GLN A 4 27.24 -69.23 64.40
CA GLN A 4 27.29 -68.05 65.26
C GLN A 4 25.88 -67.46 65.42
N GLN A 5 25.43 -67.34 66.67
CA GLN A 5 24.24 -66.59 67.02
C GLN A 5 24.53 -65.08 66.92
N TYR A 6 23.81 -64.39 66.03
CA TYR A 6 23.73 -62.93 66.02
C TYR A 6 22.70 -62.48 67.05
N GLN A 7 23.14 -61.75 68.07
CA GLN A 7 22.28 -61.02 69.01
C GLN A 7 21.66 -59.80 68.30
N HIS A 8 20.34 -59.80 68.15
CA HIS A 8 19.57 -58.63 67.73
C HIS A 8 19.61 -57.54 68.81
N ARG A 9 20.31 -56.43 68.55
CA ARG A 9 20.13 -55.17 69.28
C ARG A 9 18.81 -54.52 68.87
N SER A 10 18.07 -54.02 69.87
CA SER A 10 16.68 -53.58 69.74
C SER A 10 16.46 -52.42 68.77
N LEU A 11 15.45 -52.53 67.91
CA LEU A 11 14.97 -51.51 66.95
C LEU A 11 14.45 -50.21 67.59
N GLN A 12 14.28 -50.13 68.92
CA GLN A 12 13.69 -48.97 69.60
C GLN A 12 14.67 -47.80 69.81
N GLN A 13 15.97 -48.04 69.95
CA GLN A 13 16.98 -46.96 70.15
C GLN A 13 17.39 -46.23 68.86
N GLN A 14 17.11 -46.79 67.68
CA GLN A 14 17.45 -46.18 66.39
C GLN A 14 16.38 -45.24 65.83
N LYS A 15 15.16 -45.23 66.39
CA LYS A 15 14.05 -44.38 65.91
C LYS A 15 14.35 -42.88 66.06
N GLY A 16 15.03 -42.47 67.15
CA GLY A 16 15.39 -41.07 67.38
C GLY A 16 16.50 -40.56 66.47
N VAL A 17 17.55 -41.37 66.26
CA VAL A 17 18.65 -41.05 65.36
C VAL A 17 18.17 -40.97 63.90
N ALA A 18 17.31 -41.91 63.49
CA ALA A 18 16.71 -41.88 62.16
C ALA A 18 15.84 -40.63 61.93
N ALA A 19 15.07 -40.19 62.93
CA ALA A 19 14.26 -38.97 62.83
C ALA A 19 15.11 -37.69 62.71
N VAL A 20 16.22 -37.60 63.46
CA VAL A 20 17.15 -36.46 63.38
C VAL A 20 17.86 -36.44 62.03
N TRP A 21 18.33 -37.59 61.54
CA TRP A 21 18.92 -37.71 60.21
C TRP A 21 17.92 -37.39 59.09
N MET A 22 16.66 -37.83 59.24
CA MET A 22 15.60 -37.49 58.31
C MET A 22 15.37 -35.99 58.27
N GLY A 23 15.26 -35.31 59.42
CA GLY A 23 15.10 -33.86 59.48
C GLY A 23 16.27 -33.09 58.85
N LEU A 24 17.50 -33.55 59.08
CA LEU A 24 18.72 -32.94 58.51
C LEU A 24 18.84 -33.15 56.99
N LEU A 25 18.41 -34.30 56.47
CA LEU A 25 18.46 -34.60 55.03
C LEU A 25 17.27 -34.02 54.25
N LEU A 26 16.15 -33.77 54.91
CA LEU A 26 14.94 -33.30 54.25
C LEU A 26 15.10 -31.87 53.69
N VAL A 27 15.84 -30.99 54.38
CA VAL A 27 16.15 -29.63 53.89
C VAL A 27 16.97 -29.65 52.59
N PRO A 28 18.13 -30.34 52.49
CA PRO A 28 18.89 -30.39 51.24
C PRO A 28 18.15 -31.13 50.13
N ILE A 29 17.39 -32.18 50.43
CA ILE A 29 16.56 -32.87 49.43
C ILE A 29 15.52 -31.90 48.85
N MET A 30 14.78 -31.19 49.70
CA MET A 30 13.80 -30.20 49.24
C MET A 30 14.44 -29.06 48.46
N GLY A 31 15.58 -28.54 48.92
CA GLY A 31 16.33 -27.50 48.21
C GLY A 31 16.73 -27.95 46.80
N VAL A 32 17.23 -29.17 46.63
CA VAL A 32 17.56 -29.72 45.31
C VAL A 32 16.30 -29.89 44.45
N THR A 33 15.19 -30.35 45.02
CA THR A 33 13.93 -30.47 44.25
C THR A 33 13.36 -29.12 43.84
N PHE A 34 13.38 -28.10 44.71
CA PHE A 34 12.95 -26.74 44.38
C PHE A 34 13.82 -26.16 43.28
N TRP A 35 15.13 -26.30 43.41
CA TRP A 35 16.06 -25.85 42.38
C TRP A 35 15.87 -26.58 41.05
N ALA A 36 15.66 -27.90 41.06
CA ALA A 36 15.42 -28.68 39.85
C ALA A 36 14.11 -28.27 39.16
N VAL A 37 13.02 -28.12 39.90
CA VAL A 37 11.71 -27.77 39.34
C VAL A 37 11.68 -26.32 38.86
N GLU A 38 12.12 -25.36 39.68
CA GLU A 38 12.13 -23.94 39.27
C GLU A 38 13.22 -23.64 38.26
N GLY A 39 14.41 -24.23 38.42
CA GLY A 39 15.50 -24.06 37.48
C GLY A 39 15.12 -24.54 36.08
N THR A 40 14.49 -25.71 35.96
CA THR A 40 14.00 -26.20 34.66
C THR A 40 12.90 -25.30 34.09
N ARG A 41 11.97 -24.81 34.92
CA ARG A 41 10.96 -23.83 34.51
C ARG A 41 11.58 -22.55 33.96
N TYR A 42 12.50 -21.92 34.69
CA TYR A 42 13.13 -20.67 34.27
C TYR A 42 13.97 -20.84 33.00
N VAL A 43 14.63 -22.00 32.83
CA VAL A 43 15.33 -22.33 31.59
C VAL A 43 14.33 -22.42 30.42
N GLN A 44 13.17 -23.06 30.62
CA GLN A 44 12.14 -23.18 29.60
C GLN A 44 11.48 -21.84 29.27
N GLU A 45 11.15 -21.03 30.28
CA GLU A 45 10.58 -19.68 30.10
C GLU A 45 11.57 -18.74 29.42
N SER A 46 12.86 -18.83 29.77
CA SER A 46 13.93 -18.07 29.11
C SER A 46 14.07 -18.45 27.63
N SER A 47 14.00 -19.75 27.30
CA SER A 47 13.98 -20.21 25.90
C SER A 47 12.78 -19.64 25.15
N ARG A 48 11.57 -19.76 25.70
CA ARG A 48 10.36 -19.21 25.07
C ARG A 48 10.41 -17.70 24.90
N LEU A 49 10.98 -16.98 25.87
CA LEU A 49 11.15 -15.54 25.77
C LEU A 49 12.11 -15.17 24.62
N ARG A 50 13.19 -15.93 24.43
CA ARG A 50 14.11 -15.74 23.30
C ARG A 50 13.44 -16.04 21.97
N ASP A 51 12.76 -17.18 21.84
CA ASP A 51 12.01 -17.54 20.63
C ASP A 51 10.93 -16.47 20.30
N SER A 52 10.26 -15.94 21.33
CA SER A 52 9.28 -14.86 21.16
C SER A 52 9.92 -13.55 20.71
N ALA A 53 11.12 -13.22 21.22
CA ALA A 53 11.87 -12.05 20.80
C ALA A 53 12.35 -12.19 19.36
N GLU A 54 12.70 -13.39 18.92
CA GLU A 54 13.06 -13.71 17.53
C GLU A 54 11.88 -13.52 16.58
N ALA A 55 10.73 -14.11 16.91
CA ALA A 55 9.50 -13.94 16.14
C ALA A 55 9.05 -12.47 16.10
N ALA A 56 9.13 -11.76 17.23
CA ALA A 56 8.83 -10.34 17.32
C ALA A 56 9.78 -9.49 16.48
N ALA A 57 11.09 -9.76 16.53
CA ALA A 57 12.10 -9.04 15.76
C ALA A 57 11.87 -9.22 14.26
N MET A 58 11.56 -10.44 13.81
CA MET A 58 11.18 -10.70 12.41
C MET A 58 9.92 -9.94 12.01
N ALA A 59 8.82 -10.08 12.76
CA ALA A 59 7.54 -9.48 12.42
C ALA A 59 7.63 -7.95 12.32
N VAL A 60 8.28 -7.31 13.29
CA VAL A 60 8.48 -5.85 13.29
C VAL A 60 9.40 -5.42 12.15
N THR A 61 10.42 -6.21 11.82
CA THR A 61 11.33 -5.94 10.70
C THR A 61 10.62 -6.06 9.35
N ILE A 62 9.72 -7.03 9.19
CA ILE A 62 8.91 -7.21 7.97
C ILE A 62 7.99 -6.02 7.76
N GLU A 63 7.25 -5.63 8.80
CA GLU A 63 6.26 -4.55 8.77
C GLU A 63 6.90 -3.16 8.59
N ASP A 64 8.09 -2.94 9.15
CA ASP A 64 8.84 -1.67 9.14
C ASP A 64 8.03 -0.41 9.49
N GLN A 65 7.10 -0.51 10.45
CA GLN A 65 6.37 0.65 10.97
C GLN A 65 6.93 1.09 12.34
N PRO A 66 7.76 2.14 12.42
CA PRO A 66 8.43 2.53 13.67
C PRO A 66 7.44 2.93 14.79
N GLY A 67 6.30 3.52 14.43
CA GLY A 67 5.25 3.90 15.38
C GLY A 67 4.50 2.71 16.00
N ALA A 68 4.32 1.63 15.24
CA ALA A 68 3.61 0.42 15.67
C ALA A 68 4.55 -0.69 16.21
N ALA A 69 5.85 -0.58 15.95
CA ALA A 69 6.87 -1.59 16.27
C ALA A 69 6.82 -2.09 17.71
N ARG A 70 6.70 -1.19 18.70
CA ARG A 70 6.62 -1.57 20.12
C ARG A 70 5.36 -2.36 20.44
N ALA A 71 4.21 -1.91 19.92
CA ALA A 71 2.92 -2.55 20.17
C ALA A 71 2.86 -3.96 19.54
N LEU A 72 3.38 -4.09 18.31
CA LEU A 72 3.48 -5.37 17.62
C LEU A 72 4.40 -6.34 18.37
N ALA A 73 5.61 -5.91 18.74
CA ALA A 73 6.54 -6.74 19.51
C ALA A 73 5.95 -7.21 20.85
N THR A 74 5.20 -6.33 21.53
CA THR A 74 4.54 -6.66 22.79
C THR A 74 3.51 -7.78 22.62
N LYS A 75 2.67 -7.70 21.57
CA LYS A 75 1.70 -8.77 21.27
C LYS A 75 2.35 -10.13 21.04
N TYR A 76 3.50 -10.18 20.35
CA TYR A 76 4.23 -11.43 20.13
C TYR A 76 4.76 -12.03 21.43
N VAL A 77 5.39 -11.22 22.29
CA VAL A 77 5.96 -11.70 23.56
C VAL A 77 4.87 -12.16 24.53
N GLU A 78 3.78 -11.41 24.65
CA GLU A 78 2.65 -11.76 25.54
C GLU A 78 1.88 -13.01 25.10
N ASN A 79 1.87 -13.33 23.80
CA ASN A 79 1.26 -14.56 23.30
C ASN A 79 2.12 -15.81 23.53
N TYR A 80 3.46 -15.66 23.54
CA TYR A 80 4.40 -16.78 23.67
C TYR A 80 4.79 -17.11 25.11
N VAL A 81 4.94 -16.08 25.97
CA VAL A 81 5.37 -16.22 27.36
C VAL A 81 4.16 -16.12 28.28
N ARG A 82 3.98 -17.09 29.17
CA ARG A 82 2.88 -17.13 30.14
C ARG A 82 3.33 -16.59 31.50
N ASP A 83 2.36 -16.31 32.37
CA ASP A 83 2.57 -15.94 33.79
C ASP A 83 3.45 -14.70 34.02
N ILE A 84 3.44 -13.77 33.06
CA ILE A 84 4.17 -12.51 33.15
C ILE A 84 3.49 -11.57 34.14
N LYS A 85 4.24 -11.10 35.14
CA LYS A 85 3.78 -10.07 36.08
C LYS A 85 3.98 -8.66 35.56
N SER A 86 5.10 -8.44 34.87
CA SER A 86 5.42 -7.20 34.19
C SER A 86 6.34 -7.44 33.00
N THR A 87 6.11 -6.67 31.94
CA THR A 87 6.85 -6.69 30.67
C THR A 87 7.52 -5.35 30.45
N ASN A 88 8.83 -5.35 30.19
CA ASN A 88 9.54 -4.18 29.67
C ASN A 88 10.12 -4.53 28.31
N LEU A 89 9.60 -3.88 27.27
CA LEU A 89 9.97 -4.11 25.88
C LEU A 89 10.51 -2.84 25.23
N SER A 90 11.51 -3.01 24.37
CA SER A 90 11.97 -1.97 23.44
C SER A 90 12.18 -2.57 22.06
N ALA A 91 11.67 -1.91 21.02
CA ALA A 91 11.99 -2.18 19.63
C ALA A 91 12.77 -0.98 19.08
N GLN A 92 14.04 -1.18 18.73
CA GLN A 92 14.92 -0.13 18.21
C GLN A 92 15.16 -0.36 16.72
N ARG A 93 14.85 0.63 15.89
CA ARG A 93 15.12 0.64 14.46
C ARG A 93 16.50 1.23 14.19
N PHE A 94 17.26 0.60 13.31
CA PHE A 94 18.49 1.11 12.73
C PHE A 94 18.44 0.96 11.21
N TYR A 95 18.92 1.98 10.49
CA TYR A 95 18.95 1.99 9.04
C TYR A 95 20.38 2.27 8.56
N GLN A 96 20.86 1.46 7.64
CA GLN A 96 22.12 1.66 6.94
C GLN A 96 21.82 1.81 5.45
N ALA A 97 22.20 2.94 4.88
CA ALA A 97 22.10 3.21 3.45
C ALA A 97 23.13 2.38 2.66
N GLU A 98 22.82 2.13 1.39
CA GLU A 98 23.78 1.57 0.44
C GLU A 98 24.96 2.53 0.25
N ASP A 99 26.18 1.99 0.28
CA ASP A 99 27.39 2.73 -0.04
C ASP A 99 28.15 1.99 -1.15
N LYS A 100 28.12 2.58 -2.34
CA LYS A 100 28.73 2.03 -3.56
C LYS A 100 30.26 2.09 -3.53
N ASP A 101 30.85 2.98 -2.75
CA ASP A 101 32.32 3.12 -2.65
C ASP A 101 32.93 2.07 -1.72
N THR A 102 32.18 1.65 -0.69
CA THR A 102 32.62 0.64 0.27
C THR A 102 32.03 -0.76 0.03
N GLY A 103 31.06 -0.88 -0.89
CA GLY A 103 30.33 -2.13 -1.16
C GLY A 103 29.40 -2.53 -0.02
N ALA A 104 29.00 -1.59 0.85
CA ALA A 104 28.13 -1.86 1.97
C ALA A 104 26.67 -1.95 1.51
N LEU A 105 26.04 -3.10 1.76
CA LEU A 105 24.65 -3.36 1.42
C LEU A 105 23.69 -2.55 2.33
N GLU A 106 22.63 -2.02 1.72
CA GLU A 106 21.52 -1.42 2.46
C GLU A 106 20.80 -2.47 3.32
N TYR A 107 20.49 -2.12 4.57
CA TYR A 107 19.58 -2.92 5.39
C TYR A 107 18.86 -2.10 6.45
N ILE A 108 17.70 -2.62 6.86
CA ILE A 108 16.91 -2.13 7.99
C ILE A 108 17.02 -3.18 9.09
N GLN A 109 17.38 -2.77 10.30
CA GLN A 109 17.54 -3.65 11.44
C GLN A 109 16.57 -3.26 12.55
N TYR A 110 15.82 -4.22 13.07
CA TYR A 110 15.16 -4.05 14.37
C TYR A 110 15.82 -4.92 15.41
N THR A 111 16.07 -4.32 16.58
CA THR A 111 16.48 -5.04 17.79
C THR A 111 15.34 -5.02 18.78
N VAL A 112 14.86 -6.21 19.15
CA VAL A 112 13.83 -6.38 20.19
C VAL A 112 14.53 -6.83 21.46
N ASN A 113 14.45 -6.00 22.49
CA ASN A 113 14.84 -6.37 23.85
C ASN A 113 13.56 -6.57 24.66
N ALA A 114 13.38 -7.76 25.21
CA ALA A 114 12.26 -8.11 26.06
C ALA A 114 12.77 -8.52 27.44
N ARG A 115 12.19 -7.95 28.49
CA ARG A 115 12.42 -8.36 29.87
C ARG A 115 11.08 -8.68 30.52
N THR A 116 10.97 -9.85 31.12
CA THR A 116 9.76 -10.33 31.80
C THR A 116 10.08 -10.66 33.24
N THR A 117 9.16 -10.36 34.15
CA THR A 117 9.29 -10.66 35.58
C THR A 117 8.31 -11.76 35.96
N HIS A 118 8.82 -12.78 36.66
CA HIS A 118 8.08 -13.99 37.06
C HIS A 118 8.15 -14.18 38.57
N ASP A 119 7.05 -14.61 39.18
CA ASP A 119 7.02 -14.95 40.60
C ASP A 119 7.56 -16.38 40.83
N SER A 120 8.35 -16.57 41.89
CA SER A 120 8.81 -17.89 42.34
C SER A 120 7.67 -18.65 43.04
N TRP A 121 7.59 -19.96 42.79
CA TRP A 121 6.62 -20.88 43.39
C TRP A 121 7.07 -21.39 44.77
N PHE A 122 8.37 -21.49 45.01
CA PHE A 122 8.96 -22.10 46.20
C PHE A 122 9.89 -21.17 47.00
N ALA A 123 9.80 -19.85 46.78
CA ALA A 123 10.60 -18.86 47.51
C ALA A 123 10.47 -19.04 49.03
N SER A 124 11.59 -19.34 49.68
CA SER A 124 11.67 -19.63 51.11
C SER A 124 12.92 -19.02 51.73
N SER A 125 12.79 -18.47 52.94
CA SER A 125 13.92 -17.99 53.72
C SER A 125 14.65 -19.10 54.49
N PHE A 126 14.09 -20.32 54.52
CA PHE A 126 14.62 -21.44 55.30
C PHE A 126 15.20 -22.56 54.44
N ILE A 127 14.62 -22.82 53.26
CA ILE A 127 15.10 -23.81 52.29
C ILE A 127 15.81 -23.04 51.17
N PRO A 128 17.04 -23.44 50.76
CA PRO A 128 17.70 -22.84 49.61
C PRO A 128 16.79 -22.87 48.37
N SER A 129 16.45 -21.70 47.85
CA SER A 129 15.49 -21.49 46.76
C SER A 129 15.80 -20.18 46.03
N PHE A 130 15.11 -19.92 44.91
CA PHE A 130 15.25 -18.67 44.17
C PHE A 130 14.58 -17.50 44.91
N ASP A 131 14.94 -16.26 44.54
CA ASP A 131 14.27 -15.08 45.08
C ASP A 131 12.79 -15.05 44.71
N LYS A 132 12.00 -14.28 45.48
CA LYS A 132 10.54 -14.12 45.27
C LYS A 132 10.17 -13.76 43.84
N GLN A 133 11.03 -13.03 43.14
CA GLN A 133 10.85 -12.64 41.76
C GLN A 133 12.13 -12.88 40.98
N GLN A 134 11.98 -13.39 39.76
CA GLN A 134 13.07 -13.61 38.83
C GLN A 134 12.81 -12.81 37.55
N GLU A 135 13.85 -12.12 37.08
CA GLU A 135 13.81 -11.41 35.81
C GLU A 135 14.45 -12.25 34.72
N LEU A 136 13.71 -12.47 33.65
CA LEU A 136 14.19 -13.14 32.45
C LEU A 136 14.34 -12.10 31.33
N ALA A 137 15.42 -12.20 30.57
CA ALA A 137 15.72 -11.30 29.46
C ALA A 137 15.93 -12.09 28.17
N GLY A 138 15.28 -11.62 27.10
CA GLY A 138 15.45 -12.08 25.74
C GLY A 138 15.85 -10.91 24.84
N ARG A 139 16.79 -11.15 23.95
CA ARG A 139 17.18 -10.19 22.92
C ARG A 139 17.29 -10.92 21.60
N SER A 140 16.72 -10.33 20.56
CA SER A 140 16.91 -10.77 19.20
C SER A 140 17.10 -9.58 18.28
N LEU A 141 17.80 -9.80 17.17
CA LEU A 141 17.87 -8.85 16.08
C LEU A 141 17.47 -9.52 14.76
N ALA A 142 16.81 -8.76 13.91
CA ALA A 142 16.51 -9.16 12.55
C ALA A 142 16.88 -8.03 11.60
N ARG A 143 17.33 -8.40 10.41
CA ARG A 143 17.66 -7.47 9.32
C ARG A 143 16.80 -7.76 8.11
N LYS A 144 16.24 -6.71 7.52
CA LYS A 144 15.62 -6.72 6.20
C LYS A 144 16.61 -6.18 5.19
N TYR A 145 16.90 -6.98 4.19
CA TYR A 145 17.63 -6.55 3.00
C TYR A 145 16.60 -6.19 1.94
N PRO A 146 16.51 -4.93 1.50
CA PRO A 146 15.66 -4.52 0.39
C PRO A 146 15.96 -5.36 -0.85
N ALA A 147 14.92 -5.78 -1.57
CA ALA A 147 15.09 -6.25 -2.93
C ALA A 147 15.44 -5.05 -3.81
N TYR A 148 16.47 -5.15 -4.66
CA TYR A 148 16.78 -4.10 -5.64
C TYR A 148 16.06 -4.35 -6.97
N LEU A 149 16.10 -3.36 -7.87
CA LEU A 149 15.65 -3.50 -9.26
C LEU A 149 16.33 -4.71 -9.92
N GLY A 150 15.59 -5.80 -10.07
CA GLY A 150 16.11 -7.07 -10.59
C GLY A 150 16.02 -8.25 -9.61
N ASP A 151 15.72 -8.04 -8.32
CA ASP A 151 15.61 -9.16 -7.38
C ASP A 151 14.20 -9.78 -7.32
N ASN A 152 13.17 -8.97 -7.57
CA ASN A 152 11.78 -9.39 -7.61
C ASN A 152 11.09 -8.83 -8.85
N ASN A 153 10.01 -9.49 -9.28
CA ASN A 153 9.16 -8.97 -10.33
C ASN A 153 8.34 -7.78 -9.84
N ILE A 154 8.07 -6.85 -10.74
CA ILE A 154 7.46 -5.57 -10.40
C ILE A 154 6.22 -5.32 -11.25
N ASP A 155 5.14 -4.90 -10.62
CA ASP A 155 3.99 -4.28 -11.25
C ASP A 155 3.95 -2.80 -10.86
N ILE A 156 4.13 -1.90 -11.83
CA ILE A 156 4.06 -0.45 -11.63
C ILE A 156 2.90 0.12 -12.42
N VAL A 157 2.07 0.94 -11.79
CA VAL A 157 1.11 1.80 -12.50
C VAL A 157 1.49 3.26 -12.33
N PHE A 158 1.75 3.92 -13.45
CA PHE A 158 1.97 5.36 -13.50
C PHE A 158 0.62 6.07 -13.64
N VAL A 159 0.23 6.80 -12.60
CA VAL A 159 -0.95 7.66 -12.57
C VAL A 159 -0.50 9.07 -12.90
N SER A 160 -0.78 9.53 -14.12
CA SER A 160 -0.12 10.73 -14.66
C SER A 160 -1.09 11.83 -15.02
N ASP A 161 -0.76 13.05 -14.62
CA ASP A 161 -1.52 14.25 -14.92
C ASP A 161 -1.38 14.63 -16.40
N PHE A 162 -2.53 14.73 -17.07
CA PHE A 162 -2.69 15.14 -18.47
C PHE A 162 -3.61 16.36 -18.56
N SER A 163 -3.67 17.18 -17.51
CA SER A 163 -4.35 18.46 -17.50
C SER A 163 -3.62 19.52 -18.35
N GLY A 164 -4.32 20.58 -18.72
CA GLY A 164 -3.80 21.63 -19.59
C GLY A 164 -2.52 22.30 -19.10
N SER A 165 -2.31 22.40 -17.77
CA SER A 165 -1.09 22.96 -17.16
C SER A 165 0.18 22.18 -17.51
N MET A 166 0.06 20.89 -17.82
CA MET A 166 1.19 20.07 -18.25
C MET A 166 1.78 20.49 -19.61
N ASN A 167 1.10 21.37 -20.36
CA ASN A 167 1.68 21.98 -21.55
C ASN A 167 2.64 23.14 -21.25
N ASP A 168 2.70 23.60 -20.01
CA ASP A 168 3.58 24.67 -19.59
C ASP A 168 5.04 24.23 -19.64
N LYS A 169 5.90 25.22 -19.88
CA LYS A 169 7.35 25.00 -19.92
C LYS A 169 7.92 25.05 -18.51
N TRP A 170 8.84 24.15 -18.22
CA TRP A 170 9.48 24.06 -16.91
C TRP A 170 10.98 23.75 -17.05
N GLY A 171 11.70 23.79 -15.92
CA GLY A 171 13.12 23.50 -15.84
C GLY A 171 14.01 24.47 -16.64
N SER A 172 15.30 24.13 -16.70
CA SER A 172 16.32 24.90 -17.43
C SER A 172 16.23 24.72 -18.95
N SER A 173 15.77 23.56 -19.42
CA SER A 173 15.58 23.20 -20.82
C SER A 173 14.38 23.89 -21.49
N ARG A 174 13.43 24.42 -20.71
CA ARG A 174 12.16 25.00 -21.18
C ARG A 174 11.34 24.05 -22.09
N SER A 175 11.51 22.74 -21.91
CA SER A 175 10.66 21.69 -22.46
C SER A 175 9.27 21.74 -21.82
N LYS A 176 8.27 21.14 -22.46
CA LYS A 176 6.94 21.01 -21.86
C LYS A 176 6.97 19.91 -20.81
N LYS A 177 6.31 20.12 -19.67
CA LYS A 177 6.20 19.13 -18.59
C LYS A 177 5.70 17.77 -19.11
N ILE A 178 4.69 17.77 -19.96
CA ILE A 178 4.09 16.55 -20.53
C ILE A 178 5.07 15.76 -21.41
N ASP A 179 5.96 16.43 -22.15
CA ASP A 179 6.90 15.75 -23.03
C ASP A 179 8.01 15.08 -22.21
N ASP A 180 8.51 15.80 -21.20
CA ASP A 180 9.52 15.29 -20.26
C ASP A 180 8.97 14.12 -19.41
N LEU A 181 7.73 14.23 -18.93
CA LEU A 181 7.04 13.15 -18.23
C LEU A 181 6.98 11.87 -19.07
N LYS A 182 6.58 11.97 -20.34
CA LYS A 182 6.53 10.81 -21.25
C LYS A 182 7.92 10.25 -21.50
N THR A 183 8.94 11.10 -21.65
CA THR A 183 10.33 10.67 -21.79
C THR A 183 10.81 9.92 -20.56
N ALA A 184 10.50 10.40 -19.35
CA ALA A 184 10.84 9.71 -18.11
C ALA A 184 10.18 8.33 -18.04
N ILE A 185 8.88 8.24 -18.33
CA ILE A 185 8.15 6.96 -18.32
C ILE A 185 8.70 5.99 -19.36
N ASP A 186 9.02 6.46 -20.58
CA ASP A 186 9.63 5.63 -21.63
C ASP A 186 11.01 5.10 -21.18
N GLN A 187 11.87 5.95 -20.58
CA GLN A 187 13.17 5.53 -20.08
C GLN A 187 13.08 4.50 -18.95
N ILE A 188 12.18 4.74 -17.98
CA ILE A 188 11.97 3.83 -16.85
C ILE A 188 11.38 2.50 -17.33
N SER A 189 10.38 2.54 -18.22
CA SER A 189 9.79 1.34 -18.81
C SER A 189 10.83 0.52 -19.57
N ASN A 190 11.72 1.18 -20.32
CA ASN A 190 12.86 0.54 -21.00
C ASN A 190 13.91 -0.07 -20.05
N LYS A 191 13.96 0.36 -18.78
CA LYS A 191 14.85 -0.26 -17.78
C LYS A 191 14.20 -1.49 -17.14
N ILE A 192 12.88 -1.45 -16.93
CA ILE A 192 12.12 -2.45 -16.18
C ILE A 192 11.66 -3.62 -17.06
N LEU A 193 11.14 -3.31 -18.26
CA LEU A 193 10.59 -4.32 -19.17
C LEU A 193 11.68 -4.96 -20.03
N CYS A 194 11.41 -6.18 -20.47
CA CYS A 194 12.30 -6.91 -21.36
C CYS A 194 12.25 -6.35 -22.80
N LYS A 195 13.41 -6.01 -23.40
CA LYS A 195 13.46 -5.50 -24.79
C LYS A 195 13.47 -6.58 -25.85
N LYS A 196 14.05 -7.74 -25.54
CA LYS A 196 14.24 -8.84 -26.48
C LYS A 196 13.97 -10.16 -25.79
N ILE A 197 13.22 -11.01 -26.46
CA ILE A 197 12.86 -12.34 -25.98
C ILE A 197 13.58 -13.35 -26.86
N ARG A 198 14.24 -14.31 -26.24
CA ARG A 198 14.76 -15.53 -26.91
C ARG A 198 14.08 -16.75 -26.31
N GLN A 199 14.01 -17.83 -27.08
CA GLN A 199 13.60 -19.12 -26.55
C GLN A 199 14.81 -19.88 -26.01
N ASP A 200 14.69 -20.40 -24.80
CA ASP A 200 15.69 -21.26 -24.19
C ASP A 200 15.04 -22.52 -23.62
N PHE A 201 15.83 -23.58 -23.46
CA PHE A 201 15.35 -24.85 -22.95
C PHE A 201 15.59 -24.92 -21.44
N VAL A 202 14.55 -24.66 -20.65
CA VAL A 202 14.61 -24.52 -19.18
C VAL A 202 13.67 -25.56 -18.55
N ASP A 203 14.19 -26.36 -17.62
CA ASP A 203 13.46 -27.43 -16.92
C ASP A 203 12.79 -28.49 -17.83
N GLY A 204 13.35 -28.74 -19.01
CA GLY A 204 12.81 -29.74 -19.94
C GLY A 204 11.75 -29.22 -20.92
N GLU A 205 11.47 -27.92 -20.89
CA GLU A 205 10.52 -27.26 -21.81
C GLU A 205 11.14 -26.03 -22.46
N TRP A 206 10.65 -25.66 -23.64
CA TRP A 206 11.01 -24.40 -24.29
C TRP A 206 10.27 -23.25 -23.61
N LYS A 207 11.01 -22.34 -22.99
CA LYS A 207 10.46 -21.15 -22.32
C LYS A 207 11.03 -19.89 -22.95
N ASP A 208 10.21 -18.85 -22.97
CA ASP A 208 10.66 -17.52 -23.33
C ASP A 208 11.54 -16.98 -22.19
N VAL A 209 12.71 -16.44 -22.52
CA VAL A 209 13.63 -15.80 -21.57
C VAL A 209 14.07 -14.45 -22.11
N CYS A 210 14.32 -13.50 -21.21
CA CYS A 210 14.81 -12.18 -21.61
C CYS A 210 16.25 -12.27 -22.14
N ASP A 211 16.48 -11.76 -23.34
CA ASP A 211 17.76 -11.77 -24.05
C ASP A 211 18.46 -10.40 -23.93
N GLU A 212 18.92 -10.09 -22.72
CA GLU A 212 19.70 -8.88 -22.44
C GLU A 212 21.01 -9.21 -21.70
N PRO A 213 22.15 -8.59 -22.09
CA PRO A 213 23.38 -8.68 -21.33
C PRO A 213 23.27 -7.84 -20.03
N GLY A 214 23.32 -8.48 -18.87
CA GLY A 214 23.23 -7.83 -17.57
C GLY A 214 23.43 -8.78 -16.38
N GLU A 215 23.68 -8.22 -15.19
CA GLU A 215 23.96 -8.94 -13.93
C GLU A 215 22.92 -10.02 -13.60
N ASP A 216 23.39 -11.10 -12.95
CA ASP A 216 22.57 -12.16 -12.34
C ASP A 216 21.51 -11.51 -11.43
N THR A 217 20.32 -11.35 -11.97
CA THR A 217 19.15 -10.77 -11.29
C THR A 217 18.20 -11.92 -10.98
N THR A 218 17.67 -11.96 -9.76
CA THR A 218 16.81 -13.08 -9.33
C THR A 218 15.36 -12.99 -9.86
N GLY A 219 14.95 -11.83 -10.37
CA GLY A 219 13.65 -11.57 -10.97
C GLY A 219 13.64 -11.63 -12.51
N ASP A 220 12.71 -12.40 -13.07
CA ASP A 220 12.49 -12.46 -14.53
C ASP A 220 11.81 -11.20 -15.09
N LYS A 221 12.53 -10.41 -15.90
CA LYS A 221 11.97 -9.21 -16.55
C LYS A 221 10.72 -9.48 -17.39
N LEU A 222 10.47 -10.71 -17.85
CA LEU A 222 9.26 -11.08 -18.58
C LEU A 222 7.99 -11.03 -17.72
N LEU A 223 8.14 -11.14 -16.41
CA LEU A 223 7.05 -11.08 -15.44
C LEU A 223 6.82 -9.67 -14.89
N ASN A 224 7.66 -8.69 -15.27
CA ASN A 224 7.44 -7.29 -14.94
C ASN A 224 6.31 -6.72 -15.78
N ARG A 225 5.44 -5.91 -15.18
CA ARG A 225 4.35 -5.25 -15.87
C ARG A 225 4.32 -3.76 -15.55
N VAL A 226 4.04 -2.96 -16.57
CA VAL A 226 3.84 -1.52 -16.44
C VAL A 226 2.45 -1.18 -16.97
N GLY A 227 1.69 -0.44 -16.17
CA GLY A 227 0.42 0.15 -16.54
C GLY A 227 0.51 1.67 -16.55
N PHE A 228 -0.39 2.31 -17.28
CA PHE A 228 -0.39 3.76 -17.44
C PHE A 228 -1.81 4.30 -17.40
N VAL A 229 -2.09 5.17 -16.43
CA VAL A 229 -3.41 5.77 -16.20
C VAL A 229 -3.28 7.29 -16.27
N PRO A 230 -3.47 7.88 -17.46
CA PRO A 230 -3.54 9.32 -17.61
C PRO A 230 -4.87 9.86 -17.07
N PHE A 231 -4.83 10.99 -16.39
CA PHE A 231 -6.02 11.65 -15.86
C PHE A 231 -6.04 13.14 -16.17
N ASN A 232 -7.25 13.69 -16.29
CA ASN A 232 -7.48 15.13 -16.19
C ASN A 232 -8.58 15.35 -15.13
N VAL A 233 -9.71 15.99 -15.44
CA VAL A 233 -10.91 15.96 -14.57
C VAL A 233 -11.56 14.58 -14.47
N ARG A 234 -11.32 13.69 -15.44
CA ARG A 234 -11.77 12.29 -15.50
C ARG A 234 -10.74 11.44 -16.25
N THR A 235 -10.76 10.12 -16.06
CA THR A 235 -9.99 9.20 -16.91
C THR A 235 -10.76 8.92 -18.20
N ARG A 236 -10.09 8.39 -19.22
CA ARG A 236 -10.71 8.11 -20.52
C ARG A 236 -10.67 6.62 -20.87
N GLU A 237 -11.82 6.10 -21.25
CA GLU A 237 -11.99 4.73 -21.71
C GLU A 237 -12.37 4.73 -23.20
N ILE A 238 -11.67 3.92 -23.99
CA ILE A 238 -11.97 3.76 -25.42
C ILE A 238 -13.10 2.74 -25.57
N VAL A 239 -14.19 3.17 -26.17
CA VAL A 239 -15.36 2.33 -26.49
C VAL A 239 -15.43 2.03 -27.99
N ALA A 240 -16.35 1.15 -28.37
CA ALA A 240 -16.52 0.68 -29.75
C ALA A 240 -16.55 1.83 -30.78
N GLY A 241 -15.85 1.62 -31.91
CA GLY A 241 -15.76 2.61 -32.98
C GLY A 241 -14.76 3.75 -32.71
N ASN A 242 -13.76 3.53 -31.85
CA ASN A 242 -12.70 4.48 -31.52
C ASN A 242 -13.23 5.79 -30.89
N ARG A 243 -14.34 5.69 -30.16
CA ARG A 243 -14.90 6.78 -29.37
C ARG A 243 -14.31 6.72 -27.97
N ALA A 244 -14.10 7.86 -27.34
CA ALA A 244 -13.68 7.90 -25.94
C ALA A 244 -14.81 8.45 -25.05
N ASN A 245 -14.95 7.83 -23.88
CA ASN A 245 -15.79 8.32 -22.81
C ASN A 245 -14.91 8.90 -21.72
N ALA A 246 -15.28 10.06 -21.18
CA ALA A 246 -14.73 10.57 -19.94
C ALA A 246 -15.48 9.92 -18.78
N THR A 247 -14.77 9.17 -17.95
CA THR A 247 -15.35 8.28 -16.94
C THR A 247 -14.92 8.68 -15.53
N SER A 248 -15.83 8.49 -14.56
CA SER A 248 -15.54 8.65 -13.14
C SER A 248 -15.72 7.33 -12.40
N GLN A 249 -14.88 7.09 -11.41
CA GLN A 249 -14.95 5.92 -10.53
C GLN A 249 -15.69 6.17 -9.22
N LEU A 250 -16.29 7.36 -9.07
CA LEU A 250 -17.03 7.78 -7.87
C LEU A 250 -18.44 7.17 -7.79
N SER A 251 -18.98 7.15 -6.57
CA SER A 251 -20.39 6.89 -6.28
C SER A 251 -21.08 8.17 -5.81
N TYR A 252 -22.37 8.32 -6.11
CA TYR A 252 -23.13 9.56 -5.82
C TYR A 252 -24.33 9.30 -4.93
N LYS A 253 -24.61 10.28 -4.05
CA LYS A 253 -25.70 10.20 -3.08
C LYS A 253 -27.06 10.19 -3.76
N ASN A 254 -27.91 9.27 -3.32
CA ASN A 254 -29.34 9.33 -3.61
C ASN A 254 -30.02 10.32 -2.67
N GLY A 255 -30.86 11.20 -3.21
CA GLY A 255 -31.70 12.11 -2.41
C GLY A 255 -31.04 13.40 -1.90
N TYR A 256 -29.78 13.72 -2.26
CA TYR A 256 -29.19 15.02 -1.93
C TYR A 256 -30.00 16.16 -2.57
N LYS A 257 -30.51 17.09 -1.75
CA LYS A 257 -31.47 18.13 -2.15
C LYS A 257 -32.63 17.57 -2.99
N ALA A 258 -33.31 16.54 -2.49
CA ALA A 258 -34.45 15.91 -3.18
C ALA A 258 -35.60 16.90 -3.51
N TYR A 259 -35.73 18.00 -2.78
CA TYR A 259 -36.75 19.03 -3.03
C TYR A 259 -36.55 19.79 -4.35
N LEU A 260 -35.34 19.78 -4.95
CA LEU A 260 -35.04 20.51 -6.18
C LEU A 260 -35.60 19.84 -7.44
N SER A 261 -35.57 18.51 -7.45
CA SER A 261 -35.97 17.70 -8.60
C SER A 261 -36.32 16.30 -8.11
N PRO A 262 -37.38 15.66 -8.67
CA PRO A 262 -37.68 14.27 -8.39
C PRO A 262 -36.57 13.31 -8.83
N TYR A 263 -35.66 13.76 -9.69
CA TYR A 263 -34.50 12.99 -10.14
C TYR A 263 -33.26 13.28 -9.28
N SER A 264 -32.56 12.20 -8.93
CA SER A 264 -31.27 12.20 -8.26
C SER A 264 -30.13 12.45 -9.24
N TYR A 265 -28.88 12.49 -8.73
CA TYR A 265 -27.70 12.55 -9.59
C TYR A 265 -27.58 11.30 -10.48
N ASN A 266 -27.89 10.13 -9.91
CA ASN A 266 -27.74 8.85 -10.60
C ASN A 266 -28.73 8.65 -11.76
N ASP A 267 -29.81 9.42 -11.80
CA ASP A 267 -30.81 9.39 -12.86
C ASP A 267 -30.41 10.22 -14.09
N ILE A 268 -29.38 11.07 -13.98
CA ILE A 268 -28.99 11.99 -15.04
C ILE A 268 -28.24 11.24 -16.15
N ASP A 269 -28.69 11.47 -17.38
CA ASP A 269 -27.98 11.04 -18.58
C ASP A 269 -26.92 12.09 -18.99
N TRP A 270 -25.74 12.01 -18.40
CA TRP A 270 -24.67 12.98 -18.68
C TRP A 270 -24.20 12.95 -20.14
N ASP A 271 -24.29 11.80 -20.81
CA ASP A 271 -23.97 11.69 -22.24
C ASP A 271 -24.99 12.40 -23.14
N TYR A 272 -26.25 12.45 -22.76
CA TYR A 272 -27.25 13.28 -23.44
C TYR A 272 -27.00 14.77 -23.18
N TRP A 273 -26.86 15.14 -21.90
CA TRP A 273 -26.80 16.53 -21.47
C TRP A 273 -25.49 17.24 -21.85
N ARG A 274 -24.39 16.51 -22.08
CA ARG A 274 -23.12 17.10 -22.51
C ARG A 274 -23.21 17.94 -23.78
N THR A 275 -24.18 17.68 -24.66
CA THR A 275 -24.33 18.36 -25.96
C THR A 275 -24.93 19.76 -25.84
N TYR A 276 -25.49 20.08 -24.67
CA TYR A 276 -26.03 21.38 -24.32
C TYR A 276 -24.94 22.26 -23.71
N SER A 277 -25.05 23.57 -23.90
CA SER A 277 -24.25 24.55 -23.15
C SER A 277 -24.83 24.78 -21.76
N ALA A 278 -24.00 25.26 -20.82
CA ALA A 278 -24.44 25.64 -19.48
C ALA A 278 -25.61 26.64 -19.50
N SER A 279 -25.62 27.57 -20.45
CA SER A 279 -26.72 28.54 -20.65
C SER A 279 -28.03 27.87 -21.09
N GLU A 280 -27.97 26.90 -22.00
CA GLU A 280 -29.16 26.16 -22.44
C GLU A 280 -29.78 25.37 -21.28
N VAL A 281 -28.94 24.72 -20.47
CA VAL A 281 -29.39 24.03 -19.25
C VAL A 281 -30.00 25.02 -18.26
N TYR A 282 -29.36 26.17 -18.03
CA TYR A 282 -29.86 27.21 -17.13
C TYR A 282 -31.25 27.71 -17.55
N TYR A 283 -31.44 28.03 -18.82
CA TYR A 283 -32.74 28.50 -19.32
C TYR A 283 -33.82 27.42 -19.25
N CYS A 284 -33.48 26.17 -19.58
CA CYS A 284 -34.41 25.04 -19.45
C CYS A 284 -34.81 24.83 -17.98
N ALA A 285 -33.87 24.89 -17.04
CA ALA A 285 -34.16 24.80 -15.61
C ALA A 285 -35.12 25.91 -15.13
N TYR A 286 -34.97 27.13 -15.65
CA TYR A 286 -35.79 28.29 -15.29
C TYR A 286 -37.19 28.25 -15.90
N ARG A 287 -37.32 27.95 -17.20
CA ARG A 287 -38.62 27.90 -17.90
C ARG A 287 -38.70 26.70 -18.85
N GLN A 288 -39.77 25.91 -18.66
CA GLN A 288 -40.09 24.73 -19.44
C GLN A 288 -40.12 24.97 -20.97
N SER A 289 -40.46 26.18 -21.42
CA SER A 289 -40.50 26.54 -22.84
C SER A 289 -39.14 26.48 -23.54
N TYR A 290 -38.03 26.59 -22.79
CA TYR A 290 -36.66 26.48 -23.33
C TYR A 290 -36.15 25.03 -23.38
N CYS A 291 -36.89 24.07 -22.81
CA CYS A 291 -36.51 22.68 -22.83
C CYS A 291 -36.93 21.98 -24.13
N GLN A 292 -36.12 21.02 -24.59
CA GLN A 292 -36.54 20.09 -25.63
C GLN A 292 -37.61 19.11 -25.09
N SER A 293 -38.40 18.53 -25.99
CA SER A 293 -39.39 17.51 -25.62
C SER A 293 -38.71 16.22 -25.14
N PRO A 294 -39.20 15.56 -24.06
CA PRO A 294 -40.33 15.94 -23.22
C PRO A 294 -40.00 17.09 -22.25
N ARG A 295 -40.71 18.22 -22.40
CA ARG A 295 -40.31 19.48 -21.76
C ARG A 295 -40.35 19.45 -20.23
N SER A 296 -41.36 18.77 -19.67
CA SER A 296 -41.57 18.72 -18.20
C SER A 296 -40.45 17.96 -17.49
N GLU A 297 -40.11 16.77 -18.01
CA GLU A 297 -39.06 15.93 -17.45
C GLU A 297 -37.69 16.56 -17.65
N ASN A 298 -37.40 17.08 -18.85
CA ASN A 298 -36.14 17.76 -19.15
C ASN A 298 -35.94 19.01 -18.28
N GLN A 299 -37.00 19.73 -17.93
CA GLN A 299 -36.89 20.83 -16.96
C GLN A 299 -36.44 20.32 -15.58
N ASN A 300 -36.95 19.19 -15.11
CA ASN A 300 -36.57 18.62 -13.82
C ASN A 300 -35.13 18.10 -13.82
N TYR A 301 -34.67 17.47 -14.91
CA TYR A 301 -33.26 17.12 -15.07
C TYR A 301 -32.38 18.38 -15.12
N ALA A 302 -32.76 19.39 -15.90
CA ALA A 302 -32.01 20.64 -16.00
C ALA A 302 -31.88 21.37 -14.66
N LYS A 303 -32.91 21.37 -13.80
CA LYS A 303 -32.83 21.92 -12.43
C LYS A 303 -31.74 21.23 -11.60
N ARG A 304 -31.66 19.90 -11.68
CA ARG A 304 -30.65 19.10 -10.99
C ARG A 304 -29.25 19.40 -11.55
N ILE A 305 -29.10 19.37 -12.87
CA ILE A 305 -27.82 19.61 -13.54
C ILE A 305 -27.32 21.02 -13.24
N ARG A 306 -28.20 22.02 -13.27
CA ARG A 306 -27.84 23.39 -12.90
C ARG A 306 -27.29 23.45 -11.47
N ASP A 307 -27.93 22.80 -10.50
CA ASP A 307 -27.43 22.77 -9.11
C ASP A 307 -26.06 22.09 -8.99
N VAL A 308 -25.80 21.06 -9.82
CA VAL A 308 -24.47 20.44 -9.91
C VAL A 308 -23.45 21.42 -10.49
N LEU A 309 -23.75 22.06 -11.62
CA LEU A 309 -22.83 22.96 -12.31
C LEU A 309 -22.58 24.27 -11.54
N GLU A 310 -23.54 24.75 -10.75
CA GLU A 310 -23.39 25.93 -9.90
C GLU A 310 -22.63 25.64 -8.60
N ALA A 311 -22.42 24.37 -8.25
CA ALA A 311 -21.67 23.98 -7.06
C ALA A 311 -20.16 24.22 -7.20
N ASP A 312 -19.67 24.39 -8.43
CA ASP A 312 -18.26 24.62 -8.74
C ASP A 312 -18.09 25.79 -9.72
N ARG A 313 -16.91 26.42 -9.71
CA ARG A 313 -16.56 27.47 -10.69
C ARG A 313 -16.37 26.88 -12.09
N TYR A 314 -16.01 25.61 -12.18
CA TYR A 314 -15.87 24.88 -13.44
C TYR A 314 -17.13 24.06 -13.70
N ALA A 315 -17.57 24.04 -14.95
CA ALA A 315 -18.67 23.18 -15.36
C ALA A 315 -18.12 21.74 -15.45
N VAL A 316 -18.17 21.02 -14.33
CA VAL A 316 -17.80 19.60 -14.21
C VAL A 316 -18.97 18.81 -13.64
N ALA A 317 -18.98 17.50 -13.92
CA ALA A 317 -19.99 16.60 -13.36
C ALA A 317 -19.67 16.23 -11.89
N ASP A 318 -18.38 16.08 -11.56
CA ASP A 318 -17.94 15.59 -10.26
C ASP A 318 -17.84 16.73 -9.23
N VAL A 319 -18.80 16.81 -8.33
CA VAL A 319 -18.88 17.86 -7.30
C VAL A 319 -19.04 17.27 -5.90
N TYR A 320 -18.24 17.76 -4.97
CA TYR A 320 -18.06 17.20 -3.62
C TYR A 320 -19.37 16.83 -2.90
N ASN A 321 -20.33 17.75 -2.89
CA ASN A 321 -21.56 17.57 -2.13
C ASN A 321 -22.43 16.39 -2.62
N TYR A 322 -22.36 16.09 -3.92
CA TYR A 322 -23.12 14.99 -4.54
C TYR A 322 -22.40 13.64 -4.44
N VAL A 323 -21.09 13.64 -4.18
CA VAL A 323 -20.30 12.42 -4.04
C VAL A 323 -20.60 11.75 -2.69
N ASP A 324 -20.81 10.44 -2.75
CA ASP A 324 -20.89 9.56 -1.61
C ASP A 324 -19.49 9.01 -1.33
N LEU A 325 -18.72 9.72 -0.49
CA LEU A 325 -17.32 9.37 -0.21
C LEU A 325 -17.18 7.96 0.40
N PRO A 326 -17.95 7.56 1.43
CA PRO A 326 -17.87 6.20 1.98
C PRO A 326 -18.14 5.12 0.93
N THR A 327 -19.21 5.28 0.14
CA THR A 327 -19.58 4.30 -0.90
C THR A 327 -18.55 4.28 -2.03
N SER A 328 -17.97 5.43 -2.37
CA SER A 328 -16.92 5.53 -3.39
C SER A 328 -15.69 4.73 -2.99
N VAL A 329 -15.26 4.82 -1.73
CA VAL A 329 -14.12 4.04 -1.21
C VAL A 329 -14.48 2.56 -1.10
N SER A 330 -15.64 2.21 -0.54
CA SER A 330 -16.02 0.80 -0.36
C SER A 330 -16.16 0.04 -1.67
N THR A 331 -16.48 0.74 -2.77
CA THR A 331 -16.64 0.17 -4.11
C THR A 331 -15.51 0.57 -5.06
N MET A 332 -14.36 1.06 -4.55
CA MET A 332 -13.32 1.65 -5.41
C MET A 332 -12.73 0.68 -6.44
N PHE A 333 -12.76 -0.63 -6.17
CA PHE A 333 -12.30 -1.68 -7.09
C PHE A 333 -13.36 -2.18 -8.07
N THR A 334 -14.59 -1.70 -7.97
CA THR A 334 -15.62 -1.94 -8.98
C THR A 334 -15.49 -0.88 -10.07
N ASP A 335 -15.24 -1.30 -11.32
CA ASP A 335 -15.21 -0.40 -12.47
C ASP A 335 -16.60 0.16 -12.77
N LYS A 336 -16.72 1.48 -12.68
CA LYS A 336 -17.97 2.23 -12.92
C LYS A 336 -17.99 2.93 -14.27
N SER A 337 -16.97 2.72 -15.11
CA SER A 337 -16.83 3.34 -16.42
C SER A 337 -18.05 3.16 -17.34
N GLY A 338 -18.76 2.02 -17.21
CA GLY A 338 -19.96 1.71 -17.98
C GLY A 338 -21.28 2.19 -17.36
N LEU A 339 -21.27 2.75 -16.14
CA LEU A 339 -22.50 3.20 -15.48
C LEU A 339 -22.95 4.54 -16.05
N LYS A 340 -24.25 4.63 -16.38
CA LYS A 340 -24.87 5.82 -16.98
C LYS A 340 -24.52 7.17 -16.29
N PRO A 341 -24.53 7.29 -14.94
CA PRO A 341 -24.17 8.54 -14.28
C PRO A 341 -22.66 8.83 -14.23
N ASN A 342 -21.82 7.86 -14.60
CA ASN A 342 -20.37 7.91 -14.45
C ASN A 342 -19.62 8.27 -15.72
N PHE A 343 -20.28 8.31 -16.89
CA PHE A 343 -19.62 8.63 -18.13
C PHE A 343 -20.36 9.68 -18.97
N TYR A 344 -19.60 10.31 -19.85
CA TYR A 344 -20.13 11.05 -20.99
C TYR A 344 -19.09 10.98 -22.13
N GLY A 345 -19.55 10.93 -23.39
CA GLY A 345 -18.67 10.91 -24.55
C GLY A 345 -17.90 12.22 -24.70
N VAL A 346 -16.63 12.18 -25.12
CA VAL A 346 -15.84 13.42 -25.23
C VAL A 346 -16.19 14.26 -26.46
N SER A 347 -16.61 13.62 -27.55
CA SER A 347 -16.89 14.27 -28.84
C SER A 347 -18.21 15.03 -28.82
N GLY A 348 -18.19 16.34 -29.09
CA GLY A 348 -19.39 17.19 -29.09
C GLY A 348 -19.83 17.66 -27.70
N THR A 349 -18.95 17.56 -26.70
CA THR A 349 -19.17 18.09 -25.36
C THR A 349 -19.12 19.61 -25.37
N ARG A 350 -20.23 20.24 -24.99
CA ARG A 350 -20.42 21.69 -24.85
C ARG A 350 -20.71 22.09 -23.40
N LEU A 351 -21.19 21.16 -22.58
CA LEU A 351 -21.61 21.43 -21.21
C LEU A 351 -20.41 21.65 -20.29
N PHE A 352 -19.40 20.79 -20.42
CA PHE A 352 -18.25 20.76 -19.53
C PHE A 352 -17.06 21.46 -20.15
N ASN A 353 -16.46 22.42 -19.43
CA ASN A 353 -15.36 23.23 -19.94
C ASN A 353 -13.98 22.71 -19.54
N ALA A 354 -13.89 21.83 -18.53
CA ALA A 354 -12.63 21.28 -18.03
C ALA A 354 -12.35 19.83 -18.50
N HIS A 355 -13.20 19.25 -19.37
CA HIS A 355 -13.07 17.86 -19.83
C HIS A 355 -11.84 17.60 -20.74
N GLY A 356 -11.17 18.65 -21.19
CA GLY A 356 -10.06 18.61 -22.14
C GLY A 356 -10.54 18.57 -23.58
N SER A 357 -9.93 17.72 -24.38
CA SER A 357 -10.12 17.69 -25.82
C SER A 357 -11.34 16.86 -26.23
N SER A 358 -12.08 17.32 -27.23
CA SER A 358 -13.17 16.55 -27.85
C SER A 358 -12.68 15.41 -28.78
N TYR A 359 -11.37 15.27 -29.00
CA TYR A 359 -10.79 14.16 -29.75
C TYR A 359 -10.62 12.92 -28.86
N SER A 360 -11.09 11.76 -29.34
CA SER A 360 -10.95 10.48 -28.64
C SER A 360 -9.50 10.10 -28.35
N SER A 361 -8.57 10.53 -29.21
CA SER A 361 -7.15 10.14 -29.14
C SER A 361 -6.31 10.95 -28.15
N GLN A 362 -6.91 11.85 -27.36
CA GLN A 362 -6.16 12.67 -26.40
C GLN A 362 -5.28 11.83 -25.48
N PHE A 363 -5.88 10.88 -24.78
CA PHE A 363 -5.22 9.90 -23.94
C PHE A 363 -6.19 8.76 -23.62
N TYR A 364 -5.65 7.62 -23.20
CA TYR A 364 -6.42 6.47 -22.73
C TYR A 364 -5.60 5.62 -21.77
N ASN A 365 -6.29 4.81 -20.97
CA ASN A 365 -5.66 3.92 -20.01
C ASN A 365 -4.99 2.74 -20.72
N ILE A 366 -3.77 2.40 -20.30
CA ILE A 366 -3.04 1.21 -20.73
C ILE A 366 -3.04 0.23 -19.55
N PRO A 367 -3.60 -0.98 -19.72
CA PRO A 367 -3.57 -1.99 -18.68
C PRO A 367 -2.13 -2.43 -18.39
N LEU A 368 -1.93 -3.19 -17.31
CA LEU A 368 -0.64 -3.80 -17.00
C LEU A 368 -0.15 -4.65 -18.18
N SER A 369 0.96 -4.24 -18.80
CA SER A 369 1.59 -4.95 -19.91
C SER A 369 3.07 -5.21 -19.62
N ASN A 370 3.56 -6.35 -20.09
CA ASN A 370 4.97 -6.71 -20.10
C ASN A 370 5.68 -6.36 -21.43
N LYS A 371 5.00 -5.68 -22.36
CA LYS A 371 5.53 -5.33 -23.69
C LYS A 371 5.74 -3.83 -23.83
N LEU A 372 6.93 -3.43 -24.23
CA LEU A 372 7.25 -2.03 -24.54
C LEU A 372 6.38 -1.45 -25.66
N SER A 373 6.00 -2.27 -26.65
CA SER A 373 5.16 -1.84 -27.78
C SER A 373 3.78 -1.33 -27.33
N ASP A 374 3.25 -1.83 -26.22
CA ASP A 374 1.93 -1.43 -25.74
C ASP A 374 1.97 -0.02 -25.15
N LEU A 375 3.14 0.40 -24.65
CA LEU A 375 3.42 1.72 -24.09
C LEU A 375 3.79 2.77 -25.15
N ASP A 376 4.12 2.37 -26.38
CA ASP A 376 4.50 3.32 -27.44
C ASP A 376 3.40 4.35 -27.73
N SER A 377 2.15 3.97 -27.49
CA SER A 377 1.00 4.86 -27.64
C SER A 377 1.05 6.12 -26.78
N ILE A 378 1.72 6.07 -25.62
CA ILE A 378 1.89 7.19 -24.68
C ILE A 378 2.52 8.40 -25.39
N LYS A 379 3.45 8.17 -26.33
CA LYS A 379 4.16 9.21 -27.09
C LYS A 379 3.19 10.11 -27.85
N SER A 380 2.08 9.56 -28.33
CA SER A 380 1.08 10.27 -29.13
C SER A 380 0.02 11.01 -28.31
N MET A 381 -0.12 10.69 -27.02
CA MET A 381 -1.11 11.30 -26.14
C MET A 381 -0.76 12.77 -25.84
N TRP A 382 -1.69 13.62 -25.44
CA TRP A 382 -1.40 15.01 -25.08
C TRP A 382 -2.27 15.53 -23.95
N ALA A 383 -1.77 16.55 -23.27
CA ALA A 383 -2.41 17.12 -22.10
C ALA A 383 -3.42 18.22 -22.47
N ASP A 384 -4.59 18.19 -21.83
CA ASP A 384 -5.68 19.17 -21.96
C ASP A 384 -6.76 18.93 -20.88
N GLY A 385 -7.41 19.99 -20.41
CA GLY A 385 -8.47 19.95 -19.39
C GLY A 385 -8.01 20.36 -17.99
N GLY A 386 -8.84 20.11 -16.99
CA GLY A 386 -8.54 20.36 -15.58
C GLY A 386 -7.83 19.17 -14.90
N THR A 387 -7.61 19.28 -13.60
CA THR A 387 -6.83 18.32 -12.80
C THR A 387 -7.70 17.70 -11.71
N ALA A 388 -7.84 16.38 -11.71
CA ALA A 388 -8.53 15.62 -10.66
C ALA A 388 -7.77 14.32 -10.36
N ALA A 389 -6.73 14.42 -9.53
CA ALA A 389 -5.84 13.32 -9.22
C ALA A 389 -6.57 12.11 -8.62
N PHE A 390 -7.66 12.34 -7.88
CA PHE A 390 -8.46 11.24 -7.33
C PHE A 390 -9.00 10.26 -8.40
N GLN A 391 -9.34 10.73 -9.61
CA GLN A 391 -9.82 9.83 -10.68
C GLN A 391 -8.70 8.93 -11.16
N GLY A 392 -7.50 9.50 -11.31
CA GLY A 392 -6.29 8.76 -11.65
C GLY A 392 -5.93 7.74 -10.58
N ILE A 393 -6.00 8.10 -9.30
CA ILE A 393 -5.70 7.20 -8.18
C ILE A 393 -6.69 6.04 -8.11
N LEU A 394 -8.00 6.32 -8.21
CA LEU A 394 -9.04 5.29 -8.19
C LEU A 394 -8.86 4.31 -9.37
N ARG A 395 -8.69 4.84 -10.59
CA ARG A 395 -8.52 3.98 -11.78
C ARG A 395 -7.17 3.27 -11.81
N GLY A 396 -6.10 3.93 -11.37
CA GLY A 396 -4.77 3.32 -11.25
C GLY A 396 -4.74 2.17 -10.24
N SER A 397 -5.46 2.32 -9.13
CA SER A 397 -5.63 1.23 -8.16
C SER A 397 -6.37 0.04 -8.77
N GLN A 398 -7.42 0.28 -9.55
CA GLN A 398 -8.13 -0.78 -10.29
C GLN A 398 -7.20 -1.49 -11.27
N VAL A 399 -6.47 -0.75 -12.12
CA VAL A 399 -5.54 -1.33 -13.10
C VAL A 399 -4.44 -2.15 -12.44
N LEU A 400 -3.96 -1.73 -11.26
CA LEU A 400 -2.95 -2.49 -10.51
C LEU A 400 -3.55 -3.75 -9.86
N HIS A 401 -4.78 -3.67 -9.34
CA HIS A 401 -5.51 -4.79 -8.75
C HIS A 401 -5.93 -5.83 -9.80
N ASP A 402 -6.26 -5.42 -11.03
CA ASP A 402 -6.53 -6.32 -12.16
C ASP A 402 -5.31 -7.20 -12.51
N GLY A 403 -4.12 -6.86 -11.98
CA GLY A 403 -2.92 -7.68 -12.09
C GLY A 403 -2.92 -8.93 -11.21
N ASP A 404 -3.79 -9.01 -10.21
CA ASP A 404 -3.94 -10.18 -9.34
C ASP A 404 -4.55 -11.35 -10.14
N PRO A 405 -3.85 -12.51 -10.25
CA PRO A 405 -4.38 -13.66 -10.95
C PRO A 405 -5.66 -14.22 -10.31
N ASN A 406 -5.94 -13.90 -9.03
CA ASN A 406 -7.03 -14.49 -8.25
C ASN A 406 -7.02 -16.03 -8.34
N SER A 407 -5.82 -16.61 -8.30
CA SER A 407 -5.63 -18.03 -8.55
C SER A 407 -5.94 -18.84 -7.31
N THR A 408 -6.56 -20.01 -7.50
CA THR A 408 -6.69 -21.01 -6.44
C THR A 408 -5.39 -21.78 -6.20
N ASP A 409 -4.41 -21.62 -7.09
CA ASP A 409 -3.07 -22.19 -6.92
C ASP A 409 -2.26 -21.35 -5.93
N GLU A 410 -1.85 -21.97 -4.82
CA GLU A 410 -1.08 -21.30 -3.78
C GLU A 410 0.29 -20.83 -4.29
N GLU A 411 0.92 -21.55 -5.23
CA GLU A 411 2.24 -21.16 -5.75
C GLU A 411 2.14 -19.93 -6.64
N GLU A 412 1.14 -19.88 -7.52
CA GLU A 412 0.88 -18.73 -8.39
C GLU A 412 0.50 -17.48 -7.57
N GLN A 413 -0.38 -17.63 -6.59
CA GLN A 413 -0.78 -16.53 -5.73
C GLN A 413 0.38 -16.05 -4.85
N GLN A 414 1.21 -16.96 -4.32
CA GLN A 414 2.41 -16.58 -3.57
C GLN A 414 3.44 -15.88 -4.45
N ALA A 415 3.59 -16.28 -5.71
CA ALA A 415 4.44 -15.59 -6.68
C ALA A 415 3.95 -14.16 -6.91
N TYR A 416 2.64 -13.95 -7.10
CA TYR A 416 2.05 -12.61 -7.18
C TYR A 416 2.25 -11.79 -5.88
N ASN A 417 2.03 -12.40 -4.72
CA ASN A 417 2.19 -11.74 -3.42
C ASN A 417 3.64 -11.26 -3.19
N LYS A 418 4.64 -11.96 -3.73
CA LYS A 418 6.05 -11.56 -3.68
C LYS A 418 6.40 -10.41 -4.64
N LYS A 419 5.58 -10.15 -5.66
CA LYS A 419 5.83 -9.03 -6.57
C LYS A 419 5.77 -7.70 -5.84
N ILE A 420 6.67 -6.80 -6.22
CA ILE A 420 6.64 -5.39 -5.84
C ILE A 420 5.48 -4.74 -6.58
N LYS A 421 4.58 -4.06 -5.87
CA LYS A 421 3.39 -3.42 -6.44
C LYS A 421 3.44 -1.94 -6.13
N MET A 422 3.44 -1.11 -7.16
CA MET A 422 3.67 0.33 -7.02
C MET A 422 2.62 1.16 -7.77
N LEU A 423 2.09 2.16 -7.09
CA LEU A 423 1.28 3.22 -7.68
C LEU A 423 2.06 4.52 -7.59
N LEU A 424 2.54 5.02 -8.73
CA LEU A 424 3.31 6.26 -8.81
C LEU A 424 2.46 7.37 -9.40
N ILE A 425 2.13 8.37 -8.57
CA ILE A 425 1.27 9.50 -8.92
C ILE A 425 2.14 10.68 -9.34
N LEU A 426 1.97 11.17 -10.56
CA LEU A 426 2.75 12.26 -11.17
C LEU A 426 1.81 13.41 -11.50
N SER A 427 1.97 14.57 -10.86
CA SER A 427 1.09 15.73 -11.07
C SER A 427 1.81 17.07 -10.98
N ASP A 428 1.38 18.05 -11.79
CA ASP A 428 1.97 19.40 -11.85
C ASP A 428 1.10 20.51 -11.25
N GLY A 429 0.01 20.16 -10.60
CA GLY A 429 -0.97 21.15 -10.18
C GLY A 429 -1.84 20.70 -9.02
N GLN A 430 -2.46 21.70 -8.38
CA GLN A 430 -3.58 21.45 -7.48
C GLN A 430 -4.78 20.98 -8.29
N GLU A 431 -5.69 20.27 -7.63
CA GLU A 431 -6.96 19.90 -8.24
C GLU A 431 -7.66 21.16 -8.79
N SER A 432 -8.08 21.09 -10.04
CA SER A 432 -8.76 22.15 -10.76
C SER A 432 -9.93 21.52 -11.51
N PRO A 433 -11.12 21.50 -10.90
CA PRO A 433 -11.50 22.27 -9.72
C PRO A 433 -11.00 21.72 -8.37
N ASN A 434 -10.64 22.63 -7.46
CA ASN A 434 -10.33 22.28 -6.08
C ASN A 434 -11.64 22.11 -5.30
N ASN A 435 -12.27 20.96 -5.49
CA ASN A 435 -13.54 20.61 -4.87
C ASN A 435 -13.36 19.82 -3.55
N GLY A 436 -12.13 19.47 -3.17
CA GLY A 436 -11.83 18.74 -1.95
C GLY A 436 -12.19 17.25 -1.98
N ILE A 437 -12.54 16.70 -3.16
CA ILE A 437 -12.90 15.28 -3.27
C ILE A 437 -11.72 14.37 -2.93
N LEU A 438 -10.50 14.67 -3.39
CA LEU A 438 -9.33 13.87 -3.04
C LEU A 438 -9.15 13.78 -1.53
N LYS A 439 -9.14 14.92 -0.84
CA LYS A 439 -9.02 14.96 0.62
C LYS A 439 -10.16 14.21 1.29
N GLY A 440 -11.40 14.38 0.80
CA GLY A 440 -12.55 13.67 1.31
C GLY A 440 -12.45 12.14 1.16
N LEU A 441 -11.90 11.64 0.05
CA LEU A 441 -11.71 10.21 -0.16
C LEU A 441 -10.59 9.65 0.73
N VAL A 442 -9.48 10.39 0.85
CA VAL A 442 -8.36 10.01 1.72
C VAL A 442 -8.79 10.00 3.19
N ASP A 443 -9.61 10.96 3.61
CA ASP A 443 -10.23 11.00 4.95
C ASP A 443 -11.23 9.87 5.21
N ASN A 444 -11.67 9.17 4.16
CA ASN A 444 -12.49 7.98 4.23
C ASN A 444 -11.67 6.71 3.93
N ASP A 445 -10.36 6.73 4.23
CA ASP A 445 -9.45 5.60 4.16
C ASP A 445 -9.21 5.04 2.75
N MET A 446 -9.31 5.86 1.69
CA MET A 446 -9.10 5.40 0.31
C MET A 446 -7.75 4.69 0.11
N CYS A 447 -6.67 5.26 0.62
CA CYS A 447 -5.33 4.74 0.39
C CYS A 447 -5.04 3.50 1.26
N ASP A 448 -5.64 3.41 2.44
CA ASP A 448 -5.56 2.23 3.30
C ASP A 448 -6.40 1.08 2.75
N LYS A 449 -7.58 1.38 2.19
CA LYS A 449 -8.38 0.41 1.44
C LYS A 449 -7.59 -0.12 0.24
N ALA A 450 -6.85 0.73 -0.48
CA ALA A 450 -6.01 0.28 -1.58
C ALA A 450 -4.90 -0.67 -1.13
N ARG A 451 -4.23 -0.38 0.00
CA ARG A 451 -3.21 -1.27 0.58
C ARG A 451 -3.78 -2.59 1.11
N ALA A 452 -5.03 -2.57 1.60
CA ALA A 452 -5.69 -3.78 2.08
C ALA A 452 -6.02 -4.75 0.95
N GLU A 453 -6.43 -4.24 -0.22
CA GLU A 453 -6.80 -5.06 -1.39
C GLU A 453 -5.62 -5.37 -2.32
N ILE A 454 -4.50 -4.63 -2.21
CA ILE A 454 -3.27 -4.86 -2.96
C ILE A 454 -2.12 -5.12 -1.98
N PRO A 455 -1.81 -6.39 -1.66
CA PRO A 455 -0.80 -6.72 -0.65
C PRO A 455 0.59 -6.19 -1.02
N GLY A 456 1.16 -5.40 -0.11
CA GLY A 456 2.49 -4.79 -0.27
C GLY A 456 2.52 -3.55 -1.16
N LEU A 457 1.36 -2.93 -1.43
CA LEU A 457 1.26 -1.72 -2.25
C LEU A 457 2.10 -0.57 -1.70
N TYR A 458 3.01 -0.08 -2.52
CA TYR A 458 3.69 1.19 -2.32
C TYR A 458 3.02 2.30 -3.14
N ILE A 459 2.75 3.44 -2.49
CA ILE A 459 2.21 4.64 -3.15
C ILE A 459 3.27 5.73 -3.04
N GLY A 460 3.74 6.23 -4.18
CA GLY A 460 4.67 7.36 -4.25
C GLY A 460 4.04 8.52 -5.03
N VAL A 461 4.37 9.75 -4.66
CA VAL A 461 3.85 10.96 -5.31
C VAL A 461 5.01 11.83 -5.78
N ILE A 462 4.95 12.29 -7.02
CA ILE A 462 5.90 13.23 -7.60
C ILE A 462 5.19 14.50 -8.05
N GLY A 463 5.59 15.63 -7.48
CA GLY A 463 5.15 16.97 -7.86
C GLY A 463 6.05 17.56 -8.96
N ILE A 464 5.52 17.79 -10.16
CA ILE A 464 6.26 18.31 -11.33
C ILE A 464 6.14 19.83 -11.37
N ASP A 465 7.19 20.56 -10.99
CA ASP A 465 7.13 22.01 -10.77
C ASP A 465 5.99 22.41 -9.80
N PHE A 466 5.67 21.50 -8.88
CA PHE A 466 4.52 21.57 -8.01
C PHE A 466 4.88 21.04 -6.63
N ARG A 467 4.38 21.72 -5.60
CA ARG A 467 4.57 21.31 -4.20
C ARG A 467 3.51 20.31 -3.79
N ALA A 468 3.62 19.08 -4.32
CA ALA A 468 2.79 17.96 -3.89
C ALA A 468 3.01 17.68 -2.39
N SER A 469 4.24 17.91 -1.91
CA SER A 469 4.61 17.80 -0.49
C SER A 469 3.81 18.70 0.45
N GLN A 470 3.09 19.71 -0.05
CA GLN A 470 2.26 20.63 0.75
C GLN A 470 0.76 20.34 0.65
N GLN A 471 0.36 19.31 -0.10
CA GLN A 471 -1.04 18.95 -0.26
C GLN A 471 -1.44 17.85 0.73
N SER A 472 -2.35 18.18 1.65
CA SER A 472 -2.83 17.23 2.65
C SER A 472 -3.39 15.94 2.04
N GLY A 473 -4.09 16.02 0.90
CA GLY A 473 -4.60 14.84 0.21
C GLY A 473 -3.52 13.85 -0.25
N PHE A 474 -2.32 14.34 -0.60
CA PHE A 474 -1.19 13.46 -0.94
C PHE A 474 -0.42 13.01 0.29
N GLN A 475 -0.21 13.90 1.27
CA GLN A 475 0.45 13.58 2.54
C GLN A 475 -0.26 12.44 3.27
N ASP A 476 -1.57 12.53 3.42
CA ASP A 476 -2.35 11.53 4.16
C ASP A 476 -2.50 10.20 3.38
N CYS A 477 -2.18 10.19 2.07
CA CYS A 477 -2.28 9.01 1.24
C CYS A 477 -1.01 8.13 1.25
N VAL A 478 0.16 8.69 1.53
CA VAL A 478 1.45 7.96 1.57
C VAL A 478 1.81 7.52 2.99
N VAL A 479 2.76 6.58 3.13
CA VAL A 479 3.16 6.07 4.46
C VAL A 479 4.11 7.05 5.15
N ASN A 480 5.10 7.57 4.43
CA ASN A 480 6.06 8.55 4.94
C ASN A 480 6.09 9.79 4.03
N PRO A 481 5.33 10.86 4.36
CA PRO A 481 5.25 12.07 3.54
C PRO A 481 6.59 12.74 3.25
N SER A 482 7.59 12.57 4.12
CA SER A 482 8.92 13.16 3.94
C SER A 482 9.82 12.41 2.96
N GLU A 483 9.48 11.16 2.65
CA GLU A 483 10.29 10.27 1.81
C GLU A 483 9.57 9.82 0.54
N ASP A 484 8.24 9.68 0.60
CA ASP A 484 7.38 9.13 -0.46
C ASP A 484 6.75 10.22 -1.34
N ILE A 485 6.89 11.49 -0.96
CA ILE A 485 6.49 12.65 -1.78
C ILE A 485 7.73 13.43 -2.17
N ILE A 486 7.93 13.60 -3.46
CA ILE A 486 9.11 14.27 -4.01
C ILE A 486 8.66 15.35 -4.98
N ASP A 487 9.08 16.58 -4.73
CA ASP A 487 8.84 17.68 -5.66
C ASP A 487 10.08 17.81 -6.56
N VAL A 488 9.87 17.86 -7.88
CA VAL A 488 10.94 17.92 -8.88
C VAL A 488 10.81 19.17 -9.74
N SER A 489 11.94 19.65 -10.25
CA SER A 489 12.04 20.92 -10.98
C SER A 489 12.50 20.78 -12.44
N ASN A 490 12.99 19.59 -12.82
CA ASN A 490 13.51 19.30 -14.15
C ASN A 490 13.45 17.80 -14.49
N LEU A 491 13.73 17.44 -15.74
CA LEU A 491 13.66 16.07 -16.26
C LEU A 491 14.68 15.12 -15.62
N ASP A 492 15.94 15.54 -15.45
CA ASP A 492 16.98 14.66 -14.91
C ASP A 492 16.65 14.28 -13.46
N GLU A 493 16.20 15.26 -12.68
CA GLU A 493 15.67 15.05 -11.33
C GLU A 493 14.42 14.15 -11.35
N LEU A 494 13.49 14.35 -12.30
CA LEU A 494 12.30 13.49 -12.41
C LEU A 494 12.68 12.01 -12.61
N ILE A 495 13.62 11.70 -13.50
CA ILE A 495 14.07 10.33 -13.75
C ILE A 495 14.75 9.76 -12.50
N GLU A 496 15.70 10.49 -11.92
CA GLU A 496 16.41 10.07 -10.71
C GLU A 496 15.45 9.78 -9.56
N LYS A 497 14.43 10.62 -9.37
CA LYS A 497 13.48 10.50 -8.28
C LYS A 497 12.44 9.40 -8.50
N ILE A 498 12.04 9.13 -9.75
CA ILE A 498 11.26 7.92 -10.05
C ILE A 498 12.08 6.66 -9.68
N GLU A 499 13.36 6.61 -10.04
CA GLU A 499 14.23 5.48 -9.67
C GLU A 499 14.41 5.36 -8.16
N GLU A 500 14.55 6.49 -7.46
CA GLU A 500 14.64 6.52 -6.00
C GLU A 500 13.36 5.96 -5.36
N LEU A 501 12.18 6.35 -5.85
CA LEU A 501 10.89 5.82 -5.36
C LEU A 501 10.74 4.35 -5.68
N ILE A 502 11.17 3.89 -6.85
CA ILE A 502 11.15 2.46 -7.20
C ILE A 502 12.03 1.66 -6.24
N ARG A 503 13.24 2.14 -5.97
CA ARG A 503 14.13 1.54 -4.98
C ARG A 503 13.56 1.59 -3.56
N LYS A 504 12.83 2.63 -3.19
CA LYS A 504 12.16 2.72 -1.87
C LYS A 504 10.98 1.78 -1.76
N GLY A 505 10.11 1.73 -2.78
CA GLY A 505 8.98 0.82 -2.81
C GLY A 505 9.40 -0.64 -2.84
N SER A 506 10.56 -0.96 -3.43
CA SER A 506 11.12 -2.31 -3.34
C SER A 506 11.63 -2.67 -1.94
N LYS A 507 11.83 -1.71 -1.01
CA LYS A 507 12.21 -1.99 0.40
C LYS A 507 11.10 -2.66 1.19
N THR A 508 9.83 -2.51 0.80
CA THR A 508 8.72 -3.19 1.50
C THR A 508 8.78 -4.70 1.27
N SER A 509 9.30 -5.14 0.11
CA SER A 509 9.62 -6.54 -0.19
C SER A 509 11.11 -6.82 0.06
N GLY A 510 11.45 -7.63 1.05
CA GLY A 510 12.85 -7.91 1.34
C GLY A 510 13.04 -9.21 2.07
N ILE A 511 14.22 -9.80 1.91
CA ILE A 511 14.56 -11.01 2.66
C ILE A 511 14.88 -10.59 4.09
N THR A 512 14.05 -11.02 5.02
CA THR A 512 14.30 -10.84 6.45
C THR A 512 15.11 -12.00 6.97
N LYS A 513 16.25 -11.72 7.60
CA LYS A 513 17.13 -12.71 8.23
C LYS A 513 17.24 -12.41 9.72
N LEU A 514 17.10 -13.45 10.54
CA LEU A 514 17.41 -13.39 11.96
C LEU A 514 18.94 -13.41 12.16
N TYR A 515 19.44 -12.75 13.20
CA TYR A 515 20.87 -12.69 13.54
C TYR A 515 21.13 -12.89 15.03
#